data_AF-A0A660V1Y7-F1
#
_entry.id   AF-A0A660V1Y7-F1
#
_cell.length_a   1.000
_cell.length_b   1.000
_cell.length_c   1.000
_cell.angle_alpha   90.00
_cell.angle_beta   90.00
_cell.angle_gamma   90.00
#
_symmetry.space_group_name_H-M   'P 1'
#
loop_
_entity.id
_entity.type
_entity.pdbx_description
1 polymer ?
#
loop_
_entity_poly.entity_id
_entity_poly.type
_entity_poly.pdbx_seq_one_letter_code
_entity_poly.pdbx_strand_id
1 'polypeptide(L)'
;MQNNTTEVLTDEDARQMTAYLEDLMSRQIQKLQQYDLDAAMRIAEESQSLSEKITQASILSRPGFEEQRDRIQGLYKELCLTIASQRHEVSDKLGQIRTGLRTLGTYAGK
;
A
#
# COMPACT_ATOMS: atom_id res chain seq x y z
N MET A 1 -25.95 -8.60 31.20
CA MET A 1 -25.14 -7.38 30.98
C MET A 1 -23.85 -7.83 30.33
N GLN A 2 -23.55 -7.33 29.13
CA GLN A 2 -22.38 -7.72 28.34
C GLN A 2 -21.12 -7.14 28.98
N ASN A 3 -20.22 -8.02 29.43
CA ASN A 3 -18.89 -7.63 29.86
C ASN A 3 -18.06 -7.39 28.59
N ASN A 4 -17.97 -6.14 28.16
CA ASN A 4 -16.94 -5.71 27.20
C ASN A 4 -15.59 -5.84 27.88
N THR A 5 -14.94 -6.99 27.69
CA THR A 5 -13.51 -7.14 27.94
C THR A 5 -12.80 -6.23 26.94
N THR A 6 -12.48 -5.01 27.36
CA THR A 6 -11.41 -4.26 26.72
C THR A 6 -10.15 -5.08 27.00
N GLU A 7 -9.81 -5.99 26.08
CA GLU A 7 -8.48 -6.60 26.07
C GLU A 7 -7.50 -5.43 26.11
N VAL A 8 -6.80 -5.31 27.24
CA VAL A 8 -5.70 -4.36 27.36
C VAL A 8 -4.62 -4.91 26.44
N LEU A 9 -4.65 -4.47 25.17
CA LEU A 9 -3.63 -4.73 24.17
C LEU A 9 -2.29 -4.38 24.80
N THR A 10 -1.49 -5.42 25.06
CA THR A 10 -0.18 -5.23 25.67
C THR A 10 0.72 -4.49 24.69
N ASP A 11 1.74 -3.79 25.20
CA ASP A 11 2.68 -3.09 24.32
C ASP A 11 3.42 -4.06 23.39
N GLU A 12 3.55 -5.33 23.78
CA GLU A 12 4.10 -6.40 22.94
C GLU A 12 3.16 -6.75 21.79
N ASP A 13 1.86 -6.96 22.06
CA ASP A 13 0.87 -7.21 21.00
C ASP A 13 0.79 -6.04 20.03
N ALA A 14 0.84 -4.81 20.56
CA ALA A 14 0.86 -3.59 19.77
C ALA A 14 2.11 -3.48 18.88
N ARG A 15 3.28 -3.90 19.36
CA ARG A 15 4.52 -4.00 18.56
C ARG A 15 4.41 -5.05 17.47
N GLN A 16 3.82 -6.21 17.77
CA GLN A 16 3.62 -7.26 16.77
C GLN A 16 2.64 -6.82 15.68
N MET A 17 1.54 -6.16 16.05
CA MET A 17 0.58 -5.64 15.08
C MET A 17 1.20 -4.58 14.16
N THR A 18 1.99 -3.66 14.72
CA THR A 18 2.66 -2.62 13.93
C THR A 18 3.76 -3.20 13.04
N ALA A 19 4.57 -4.13 13.54
CA ALA A 19 5.54 -4.85 12.72
C ALA A 19 4.88 -5.66 11.59
N TYR A 20 3.73 -6.27 11.86
CA TYR A 20 2.98 -6.99 10.83
C TYR A 20 2.43 -6.04 9.76
N LEU A 21 1.96 -4.85 10.16
CA LEU A 21 1.55 -3.82 9.21
C LEU A 21 2.71 -3.36 8.32
N GLU A 22 3.91 -3.16 8.90
CA GLU A 22 5.12 -2.81 8.14
C GLU A 22 5.48 -3.88 7.08
N ASP A 23 5.40 -5.16 7.45
CA ASP A 23 5.64 -6.28 6.53
C ASP A 23 4.59 -6.33 5.41
N LEU A 24 3.31 -6.18 5.72
CA LEU A 24 2.24 -6.12 4.72
C LEU A 24 2.44 -4.97 3.73
N MET A 25 2.73 -3.76 4.22
CA MET A 25 2.98 -2.60 3.36
C MET A 25 4.22 -2.80 2.47
N SER A 26 5.29 -3.38 3.01
CA SER A 26 6.51 -3.70 2.25
C SER A 26 6.23 -4.72 1.14
N ARG A 27 5.46 -5.77 1.43
CA ARG A 27 5.04 -6.75 0.42
C ARG A 27 4.12 -6.15 -0.63
N GLN A 28 3.20 -5.26 -0.24
CA GLN A 28 2.34 -4.55 -1.17
C GLN A 28 3.16 -3.74 -2.18
N ILE A 29 4.16 -3.00 -1.70
CA ILE A 29 5.08 -2.24 -2.57
C ILE A 29 5.82 -3.18 -3.53
N GLN A 30 6.37 -4.29 -3.03
CA GLN A 30 7.03 -5.29 -3.89
C GLN A 30 6.09 -5.86 -4.96
N LYS A 31 4.84 -6.15 -4.61
CA LYS A 31 3.84 -6.66 -5.55
C LYS A 31 3.45 -5.64 -6.60
N LEU A 32 3.29 -4.38 -6.21
CA LEU A 32 3.12 -3.30 -7.15
C LEU A 32 4.32 -3.23 -8.09
N GLN A 33 5.55 -3.20 -7.60
CA GLN A 33 6.76 -3.15 -8.44
C GLN A 33 6.86 -4.31 -9.44
N GLN A 34 6.29 -5.47 -9.10
CA GLN A 34 6.18 -6.65 -9.97
C GLN A 34 4.97 -6.61 -10.93
N TYR A 35 4.19 -5.53 -10.93
CA TYR A 35 2.92 -5.40 -11.67
C TYR A 35 1.86 -6.46 -11.30
N ASP A 36 2.02 -7.10 -10.15
CA ASP A 36 1.08 -8.09 -9.59
C ASP A 36 -0.01 -7.36 -8.80
N LEU A 37 -0.88 -6.66 -9.52
CA LEU A 37 -1.92 -5.79 -8.95
C LEU A 37 -2.94 -6.58 -8.13
N ASP A 38 -3.28 -7.81 -8.56
CA ASP A 38 -4.23 -8.67 -7.85
C ASP A 38 -3.69 -9.13 -6.49
N ALA A 39 -2.39 -9.45 -6.40
CA ALA A 39 -1.77 -9.73 -5.09
C ALA A 39 -1.63 -8.46 -4.25
N ALA A 40 -1.26 -7.34 -4.86
CA ALA A 40 -1.15 -6.06 -4.16
C ALA A 40 -2.50 -5.62 -3.56
N MET A 41 -3.62 -5.81 -4.27
CA MET A 41 -4.97 -5.50 -3.78
C MET A 41 -5.39 -6.39 -2.60
N ARG A 42 -5.11 -7.70 -2.67
CA ARG A 42 -5.39 -8.61 -1.54
C ARG A 42 -4.64 -8.21 -0.27
N ILE A 43 -3.36 -7.83 -0.41
CA ILE A 43 -2.56 -7.32 0.71
C ILE A 43 -3.12 -5.98 1.21
N ALA A 44 -3.60 -5.12 0.31
CA ALA A 44 -4.21 -3.84 0.69
C ALA A 44 -5.43 -4.03 1.59
N GLU A 45 -6.35 -4.95 1.23
CA GLU A 45 -7.54 -5.28 2.02
C GLU A 45 -7.16 -5.81 3.41
N GLU A 46 -6.17 -6.69 3.48
CA GLU A 46 -5.67 -7.22 4.76
C GLU A 46 -5.04 -6.11 5.62
N SER A 47 -4.20 -5.27 5.02
CA SER A 47 -3.56 -4.15 5.70
C SER A 47 -4.56 -3.10 6.19
N GLN A 48 -5.68 -2.92 5.49
CA GLN A 48 -6.74 -1.99 5.87
C GLN A 48 -7.35 -2.39 7.22
N SER A 49 -7.81 -3.64 7.35
CA SER A 49 -8.38 -4.18 8.59
C SER A 49 -7.40 -4.02 9.77
N LEU A 50 -6.12 -4.28 9.55
CA LEU A 50 -5.09 -4.13 10.58
C LEU A 50 -4.85 -2.65 10.94
N SER A 51 -4.79 -1.77 9.95
CA SER A 51 -4.60 -0.32 10.16
C SER A 51 -5.76 0.32 10.93
N GLU A 52 -6.99 -0.14 10.68
CA GLU A 52 -8.19 0.31 11.41
C GLU A 52 -8.11 -0.10 12.88
N LYS A 53 -7.69 -1.34 13.18
CA LYS A 53 -7.48 -1.81 14.56
C LYS A 53 -6.38 -1.02 15.28
N ILE A 54 -5.26 -0.75 14.61
CA ILE A 54 -4.14 0.04 15.14
C ILE A 54 -4.60 1.48 15.44
N THR A 55 -5.42 2.06 14.57
CA THR A 55 -5.97 3.42 14.72
C THR A 55 -6.99 3.47 15.85
N GLN A 56 -7.93 2.53 15.92
CA GLN A 56 -8.93 2.46 17.00
C GLN A 56 -8.27 2.31 18.37
N ALA A 57 -7.21 1.50 18.46
CA ALA A 57 -6.46 1.30 19.69
C ALA A 57 -5.44 2.43 20.00
N SER A 58 -5.34 3.44 19.12
CA SER A 58 -4.41 4.57 19.20
C SER A 58 -2.96 4.15 19.47
N ILE A 59 -2.53 3.01 18.90
CA ILE A 59 -1.25 2.37 19.22
C ILE A 59 -0.07 3.28 18.85
N LEU A 60 -0.10 3.87 17.65
CA LEU A 60 0.99 4.73 17.16
C LEU A 60 1.08 6.10 17.85
N SER A 61 0.08 6.44 18.68
CA SER A 61 0.07 7.66 19.51
C SER A 61 0.66 7.43 20.90
N ARG A 62 0.97 6.17 21.26
CA ARG A 62 1.56 5.82 22.55
C ARG A 62 3.05 6.18 22.58
N PRO A 63 3.60 6.57 23.74
CA PRO A 63 5.04 6.74 23.90
C PRO A 63 5.80 5.44 23.57
N GLY A 64 6.94 5.52 22.89
CA GLY A 64 7.76 4.35 22.53
C GLY A 64 7.39 3.65 21.21
N PHE A 65 6.44 4.22 20.46
CA PHE A 65 6.09 3.80 19.09
C PHE A 65 6.53 4.81 18.02
N GLU A 66 7.39 5.78 18.38
CA GLU A 66 7.80 6.83 17.43
C GLU A 66 8.50 6.25 16.20
N GLU A 67 9.37 5.26 16.40
CA GLU A 67 10.11 4.63 15.31
C GLU A 67 9.18 3.90 14.33
N GLN A 68 8.23 3.13 14.85
CA GLN A 68 7.24 2.38 14.05
C GLN A 68 6.35 3.34 13.26
N ARG A 69 5.92 4.44 13.89
CA ARG A 69 5.16 5.50 13.21
C ARG A 69 5.94 6.09 12.04
N ASP A 70 7.21 6.41 12.26
CA ASP A 70 8.06 7.02 11.23
C ASP A 70 8.33 6.03 10.07
N ARG A 71 8.52 4.73 10.37
CA ARG A 71 8.64 3.67 9.37
C ARG A 71 7.37 3.51 8.53
N ILE A 72 6.21 3.39 9.17
CA ILE A 72 4.91 3.29 8.50
C ILE A 72 4.67 4.52 7.61
N GLN A 73 5.02 5.71 8.07
CA GLN A 73 4.91 6.93 7.26
C GLN A 73 5.84 6.90 6.04
N GLY A 74 7.06 6.37 6.19
CA GLY A 74 8.00 6.14 5.09
C GLY A 74 7.43 5.19 4.04
N LEU A 75 6.93 4.02 4.47
CA LEU A 75 6.31 3.02 3.60
C LEU A 75 5.08 3.58 2.87
N TYR A 76 4.25 4.38 3.55
CA TYR A 76 3.11 5.03 2.92
C TYR A 76 3.53 5.98 1.79
N LYS A 77 4.57 6.80 2.01
CA LYS A 77 5.11 7.69 0.97
C LYS A 77 5.65 6.89 -0.22
N GLU A 78 6.38 5.82 0.04
CA GLU A 78 6.92 4.94 -1.01
C GLU A 78 5.81 4.27 -1.82
N LEU A 79 4.77 3.79 -1.15
CA LEU A 79 3.59 3.21 -1.80
C LEU A 79 2.91 4.22 -2.73
N CYS A 80 2.68 5.46 -2.27
CA CYS A 80 2.12 6.52 -3.10
C CYS A 80 2.99 6.84 -4.32
N LEU A 81 4.31 6.93 -4.14
CA LEU A 81 5.26 7.19 -5.22
C LEU A 81 5.26 6.04 -6.25
N THR A 82 5.23 4.80 -5.78
CA THR A 82 5.18 3.60 -6.64
C THR A 82 3.92 3.60 -7.50
N ILE A 83 2.75 3.85 -6.89
CA ILE A 83 1.48 3.95 -7.60
C ILE A 83 1.52 5.08 -8.65
N ALA A 84 2.06 6.25 -8.28
CA ALA A 84 2.17 7.39 -9.20
C ALA A 84 3.10 7.08 -10.39
N SER A 85 4.24 6.43 -10.14
CA SER A 85 5.19 6.01 -11.18
C SER A 85 4.54 5.04 -12.17
N GLN A 86 3.81 4.04 -11.68
CA GLN A 86 3.14 3.06 -12.53
C GLN A 86 2.05 3.67 -13.38
N ARG A 87 1.26 4.59 -12.82
CA ARG A 87 0.26 5.34 -13.59
C ARG A 87 0.90 6.14 -14.72
N HIS A 88 2.04 6.76 -14.46
CA HIS A 88 2.79 7.50 -15.47
C HIS A 88 3.27 6.58 -16.59
N GLU A 89 3.88 5.44 -16.26
CA GLU A 89 4.35 4.45 -17.25
C GLU A 89 3.24 3.90 -18.15
N VAL A 90 2.06 3.59 -17.59
CA VAL A 90 0.91 3.14 -18.38
C VAL A 90 0.46 4.23 -19.35
N SER A 91 0.42 5.48 -18.90
CA SER A 91 0.04 6.62 -19.73
C SER A 91 1.01 6.83 -20.90
N ASP A 92 2.31 6.68 -20.65
CA ASP A 92 3.35 6.79 -21.68
C ASP A 92 3.26 5.65 -22.69
N LYS A 93 3.10 4.41 -22.24
CA LYS A 93 2.90 3.23 -23.12
C LYS A 93 1.67 3.38 -24.00
N LEU A 94 0.55 3.88 -23.45
CA LEU A 94 -0.65 4.17 -24.24
C LEU A 94 -0.41 5.28 -25.28
N GLY A 95 0.38 6.31 -24.93
CA GLY A 95 0.80 7.36 -25.87
C GLY A 95 1.63 6.79 -27.02
N GLN A 96 2.56 5.88 -26.73
CA GLN A 96 3.37 5.19 -27.73
C GLN A 96 2.51 4.32 -28.65
N ILE A 97 1.56 3.54 -28.11
CA ILE A 97 0.63 2.72 -28.90
C ILE A 97 -0.21 3.61 -29.82
N ARG A 98 -0.77 4.71 -29.32
CA ARG A 98 -1.56 5.65 -30.14
C ARG A 98 -0.73 6.26 -31.27
N THR A 99 0.53 6.60 -31.00
CA THR A 99 1.45 7.13 -32.01
C THR A 99 1.76 6.07 -33.06
N GLY A 100 2.04 4.83 -32.65
CA GLY A 100 2.26 3.70 -33.55
C GLY A 100 1.06 3.40 -34.45
N LEU A 101 -0.15 3.38 -33.88
CA LEU A 101 -1.40 3.20 -34.64
C LEU A 101 -1.63 4.33 -35.67
N ARG A 102 -1.35 5.58 -35.30
CA ARG A 102 -1.46 6.73 -36.21
C ARG A 102 -0.50 6.60 -37.39
N THR A 103 0.75 6.22 -37.13
CA THR A 103 1.78 5.99 -38.15
C THR A 103 1.36 4.87 -39.10
N LEU A 104 0.90 3.72 -38.58
CA LEU A 104 0.42 2.61 -39.40
C LEU A 104 -0.81 2.99 -40.26
N GLY A 105 -1.75 3.75 -39.70
CA GLY A 105 -2.91 4.27 -40.43
C GLY A 105 -2.54 5.20 -41.59
N THR A 106 -1.49 6.01 -41.44
CA THR A 106 -0.97 6.84 -42.54
C THR A 106 -0.30 6.04 -43.67
N TYR A 107 0.22 4.85 -43.39
CA TYR A 107 0.78 3.95 -44.42
C TYR A 107 -0.27 3.10 -45.12
N ALA A 108 -1.37 2.74 -44.44
CA ALA A 108 -2.47 1.97 -45.05
C ALA A 108 -3.41 2.80 -45.96
N GLY A 109 -3.28 4.13 -45.94
CA GLY A 109 -4.07 5.06 -46.75
C GLY A 109 -3.37 5.58 -48.02
N LYS A 110 -2.21 5.04 -48.38
CA LYS A 110 -1.52 5.26 -49.66
C LYS A 110 -1.49 3.97 -50.45
#